data_AF-A0A239MDZ2-F1
#
_entry.id   AF-A0A239MDZ2-F1
#
_cell.length_a   1.000
_cell.length_b   1.000
_cell.length_c   1.000
_cell.angle_alpha   90.00
_cell.angle_beta   90.00
_cell.angle_gamma   90.00
#
_symmetry.space_group_name_H-M   'P 1'
#
loop_
_entity.id
_entity.type
_entity.pdbx_description
1 polymer ?
#
loop_
_entity_poly.entity_id
_entity_poly.type
_entity_poly.pdbx_seq_one_letter_code
_entity_poly.pdbx_strand_id
1 'polypeptide(L)' 'MARLNITLPDELAATLQGLAEDKKIASVSGFLADGARLKLAYLRDASTIDDLFGPPSPDEQAMVDRLVERGTPDRRDVA' A
#
# COMPACT_ATOMS: atom_id res chain seq x y z
N MET A 1 20.24 -7.78 -12.34
CA MET A 1 19.52 -7.21 -11.19
C MET A 1 20.52 -6.55 -10.27
N ALA A 2 20.27 -5.32 -9.83
CA ALA A 2 21.11 -4.63 -8.85
C ALA A 2 20.81 -5.19 -7.44
N ARG A 3 21.86 -5.46 -6.66
CA ARG A 3 21.73 -5.86 -5.26
C ARG A 3 21.65 -4.61 -4.40
N LEU A 4 20.60 -4.50 -3.58
CA LEU A 4 20.43 -3.42 -2.62
C LEU A 4 20.57 -3.99 -1.21
N ASN A 5 21.39 -3.36 -0.38
CA ASN A 5 21.47 -3.66 1.04
C ASN A 5 20.64 -2.62 1.80
N ILE A 6 19.75 -3.09 2.66
CA ILE A 6 18.86 -2.25 3.47
C ILE A 6 19.01 -2.66 4.93
N THR A 7 19.01 -1.67 5.81
CA THR A 7 19.04 -1.89 7.26
C THR A 7 17.61 -1.83 7.78
N LEU A 8 17.23 -2.83 8.57
CA LEU A 8 15.92 -2.93 9.21
C LEU A 8 16.11 -2.95 10.73
N PRO A 9 15.17 -2.42 11.51
CA PRO A 9 15.15 -2.64 12.95
C PRO A 9 15.12 -4.14 13.28
N ASP A 10 15.83 -4.53 14.34
CA ASP A 10 16.00 -5.95 14.69
C ASP A 10 14.67 -6.67 14.94
N GLU A 11 13.71 -6.02 15.61
CA GLU A 11 12.38 -6.59 15.85
C GLU A 11 11.60 -6.86 14.55
N LEU A 12 11.72 -5.96 13.57
CA LEU A 12 11.09 -6.13 12.27
C LEU A 12 11.78 -7.24 11.47
N ALA A 13 13.11 -7.29 11.52
CA ALA A 13 13.89 -8.36 10.88
C ALA A 13 13.51 -9.73 11.46
N ALA A 14 13.41 -9.85 12.79
CA ALA A 14 13.00 -11.06 13.47
C ALA A 14 11.56 -11.47 13.09
N THR A 15 10.64 -10.51 13.00
CA THR A 15 9.25 -10.77 12.60
C THR A 15 9.18 -11.31 11.17
N LEU A 16 9.86 -10.66 10.22
CA LEU A 16 9.88 -11.09 8.81
C LEU A 16 10.53 -12.46 8.65
N GLN A 17 11.59 -12.72 9.42
CA GLN A 17 12.26 -14.01 9.45
C GLN A 17 11.31 -15.11 9.97
N GLY A 18 10.60 -14.86 11.08
CA GLY A 18 9.60 -15.79 11.60
C GLY A 18 8.47 -16.07 10.61
N LEU A 19 8.01 -15.06 9.86
CA LEU A 19 6.99 -15.26 8.82
C LEU A 19 7.50 -16.13 7.66
N ALA A 20 8.78 -16.07 7.33
CA ALA A 20 9.39 -16.91 6.30
C ALA A 20 9.55 -18.36 6.80
N GLU A 21 9.93 -18.54 8.06
CA GLU A 21 10.03 -19.86 8.72
C GLU A 21 8.66 -20.54 8.83
N ASP A 22 7.62 -19.76 9.16
CA ASP A 22 6.21 -20.18 9.15
C ASP A 22 5.67 -20.45 7.73
N LYS A 23 6.46 -20.20 6.68
CA LYS A 23 6.08 -20.28 5.26
C LYS A 23 4.89 -19.40 4.87
N LYS A 24 4.58 -18.37 5.66
CA LYS A 24 3.56 -17.37 5.33
C LYS A 24 4.02 -16.45 4.20
N ILE A 25 5.33 -16.27 4.06
CA ILE A 25 5.98 -15.60 2.94
C ILE A 25 7.06 -16.50 2.35
N ALA A 26 7.29 -16.43 1.04
CA ALA A 26 8.28 -17.28 0.37
C ALA A 26 9.73 -16.94 0.75
N SER A 27 10.03 -15.65 0.94
CA SER A 27 11.31 -15.15 1.45
C SER A 27 11.16 -13.69 1.88
N VAL A 28 12.03 -13.23 2.79
CA VAL A 28 12.08 -11.83 3.22
C VAL A 28 12.36 -10.90 2.04
N SER A 29 13.35 -11.22 1.21
CA SER A 29 13.71 -10.39 0.05
C SER A 29 12.61 -10.33 -1.00
N GLY A 30 11.95 -11.45 -1.29
CA GLY A 30 10.80 -11.50 -2.21
C GLY A 30 9.64 -10.67 -1.70
N PHE A 31 9.27 -10.84 -0.42
CA PHE A 31 8.19 -10.08 0.21
C PHE A 31 8.45 -8.57 0.17
N LEU A 32 9.68 -8.13 0.47
CA LEU A 32 10.05 -6.71 0.41
C LEU A 32 10.03 -6.18 -1.04
N ALA A 33 10.47 -6.97 -2.01
CA ALA A 33 10.42 -6.59 -3.42
C ALA A 33 8.98 -6.43 -3.91
N ASP A 34 8.08 -7.33 -3.53
CA ASP A 34 6.68 -7.29 -3.91
C ASP A 34 5.95 -6.13 -3.22
N GLY A 35 6.21 -5.90 -1.93
CA GLY A 35 5.70 -4.73 -1.21
C GLY A 35 6.17 -3.41 -1.83
N ALA A 36 7.45 -3.32 -2.22
CA ALA A 36 7.99 -2.15 -2.90
C ALA A 36 7.33 -1.91 -4.27
N ARG A 37 7.14 -2.97 -5.07
CA ARG A 37 6.43 -2.89 -6.36
C ARG A 37 4.99 -2.42 -6.19
N LEU A 38 4.27 -2.97 -5.22
CA LEU A 38 2.90 -2.58 -4.93
C LEU A 38 2.81 -1.10 -4.54
N LYS A 39 3.71 -0.62 -3.67
CA LYS A 39 3.73 0.77 -3.25
C LYS A 39 4.11 1.72 -4.40
N LEU A 40 5.06 1.33 -5.24
CA LEU A 40 5.42 2.10 -6.45
C LEU A 40 4.26 2.14 -7.46
N ALA A 41 3.53 1.03 -7.63
CA ALA A 41 2.36 0.99 -8.50
C ALA A 41 1.26 1.93 -7.96
N TYR A 42 0.99 1.90 -6.66
CA TYR A 42 0.03 2.81 -6.02
C TYR A 42 0.43 4.29 -6.18
N LEU A 43 1.69 4.63 -5.93
CA LEU A 43 2.18 6.01 -6.09
C LEU A 43 2.09 6.48 -7.55
N ARG A 44 2.42 5.59 -8.50
CA ARG A 44 2.29 5.86 -9.93
C ARG A 44 0.83 6.05 -10.33
N ASP A 45 -0.08 5.23 -9.81
CA ASP A 45 -1.51 5.36 -10.09
C ASP A 45 -2.06 6.67 -9.53
N ALA A 46 -1.75 6.99 -8.26
CA ALA A 46 -2.14 8.25 -7.64
C ALA A 46 -1.62 9.47 -8.41
N SER A 47 -0.33 9.48 -8.79
CA SER A 47 0.21 10.58 -9.59
C SER A 47 -0.41 10.64 -10.98
N THR A 48 -0.74 9.49 -11.59
CA THR A 48 -1.40 9.43 -12.89
C THR A 48 -2.84 9.95 -12.80
N ILE A 49 -3.55 9.67 -11.69
CA ILE A 49 -4.90 10.20 -11.44
C ILE A 49 -4.84 11.73 -11.29
N ASP A 50 -3.90 12.24 -10.49
CA ASP A 50 -3.68 13.69 -10.34
C ASP A 50 -3.30 14.34 -11.68
N ASP A 51 -2.48 13.68 -12.50
CA ASP A 51 -2.09 14.17 -13.83
C ASP A 51 -3.28 14.16 -14.82
N LEU A 52 -4.17 13.17 -14.75
CA LEU A 52 -5.29 13.00 -15.68
C LEU A 52 -6.52 13.84 -15.31
N PHE A 53 -6.79 14.02 -14.02
CA PHE A 53 -8.02 14.66 -13.53
C PHE A 53 -7.76 15.95 -12.76
N GLY A 54 -6.49 16.28 -12.47
CA GLY A 54 -6.14 17.34 -11.55
C GLY A 54 -6.36 16.94 -10.08
N PRO A 55 -5.80 17.71 -9.13
CA PRO A 55 -6.12 17.50 -7.72
C PRO A 55 -7.63 17.73 -7.49
N PRO A 56 -8.25 17.04 -6.52
CA PRO A 56 -9.66 17.21 -6.21
C PRO A 56 -9.96 18.67 -5.85
N SER A 57 -11.06 19.19 -6.38
CA SER A 57 -11.55 20.51 -6.01
C SER A 57 -11.99 20.55 -4.54
N PRO A 58 -12.05 21.73 -3.90
CA PRO A 58 -12.44 21.85 -2.50
C PRO A 58 -13.82 21.24 -2.18
N ASP A 59 -14.75 21.32 -3.13
CA ASP A 59 -16.10 20.76 -2.98
C ASP A 59 -16.10 19.22 -3.05
N GLU A 60 -15.26 18.63 -3.92
CA GLU A 60 -15.07 17.18 -4.00
C GLU A 60 -14.41 16.63 -2.74
N GLN A 61 -13.40 17.34 -2.22
CA GLN A 61 -12.75 17.00 -0.96
C GLN A 61 -13.74 17.02 0.21
N ALA A 62 -14.56 18.09 0.30
CA ALA A 62 -15.60 18.20 1.33
C ALA A 62 -16.69 17.11 1.23
N MET A 63 -16.97 16.61 0.02
CA MET A 63 -17.88 15.48 -0.17
C MET A 63 -17.26 14.17 0.32
N VAL A 64 -16.00 13.91 0.00
CA VAL A 64 -15.25 12.73 0.49
C VAL A 64 -15.16 12.73 2.01
N ASP A 65 -14.82 13.87 2.62
CA ASP A 65 -14.71 14.00 4.07
C ASP A 65 -16.04 13.69 4.75
N ARG A 66 -17.16 14.20 4.23
CA ARG A 66 -18.53 13.87 4.72
C ARG A 66 -18.88 12.39 4.57
N LEU A 67 -18.38 11.72 3.53
CA LEU A 67 -18.58 10.29 3.30
C LEU A 67 -17.76 9.44 4.29
N VAL A 68 -16.53 9.85 4.59
CA VAL A 68 -15.66 9.20 5.57
C VAL A 68 -16.19 9.39 6.99
N GLU A 69 -16.63 10.60 7.35
CA GLU A 69 -17.24 10.91 8.65
C GLU A 69 -18.55 10.15 8.89
N ARG A 70 -19.28 9.79 7.82
CA ARG A 70 -20.51 9.00 7.87
C ARG A 70 -20.27 7.48 7.86
N GLY A 71 -19.02 7.03 7.96
CA GLY A 71 -18.57 5.64 7.81
C GLY A 71 -19.37 4.59 8.60
N THR A 72 -20.46 4.12 8.02
CA THR A 72 -20.78 2.69 7.99
C THR A 72 -20.33 2.20 6.62
N PRO A 73 -19.46 1.19 6.51
CA PRO A 73 -19.10 0.66 5.21
C PRO A 73 -20.31 -0.07 4.63
N ASP A 74 -21.07 0.57 3.75
CA ASP A 74 -22.02 -0.11 2.86
C ASP A 74 -21.19 -0.85 1.79
N ARG A 75 -20.54 -1.94 2.22
CA ARG A 75 -19.97 -2.94 1.34
C ARG A 75 -21.15 -3.65 0.69
N ARG A 76 -21.72 -3.04 -0.35
CA ARG A 76 -22.53 -3.80 -1.30
C ARG A 76 -21.56 -4.68 -2.04
N ASP A 77 -21.51 -5.93 -1.59
CA ASP A 77 -20.91 -7.03 -2.32
C ASP A 77 -21.39 -6.95 -3.76
N VAL A 78 -20.44 -6.76 -4.67
CA VAL A 78 -20.68 -6.89 -6.11
C VAL A 78 -20.70 -8.39 -6.37
N ALA A 79 -21.91 -8.91 -6.59
CA ALA A 79 -22.16 -10.29 -7.01
C ALA A 79 -21.77 -10.52 -8.49
#